data_AF-A0A023FSA5-F1
#
_entry.id   AF-A0A023FSA5-F1
#
_cell.length_a   1.000
_cell.length_b   1.000
_cell.length_c   1.000
_cell.angle_alpha   90.00
_cell.angle_beta   90.00
_cell.angle_gamma   90.00
#
_symmetry.space_group_name_H-M   'P 1'
#
loop_
_entity.id
_entity.type
_entity.pdbx_description
1 polymer ?
#
loop_
_entity_poly.entity_id
_entity_poly.type
_entity_poly.pdbx_seq_one_letter_code
_entity_poly.pdbx_strand_id
1 'polypeptide(L)'
;MSQILGPDQHGKKLPDFLALFKEVKEKASAVSVAVETLASRAGSKELSTEAGLSFLEMKNHVMLSYLLDLTHVIWCKVSGKSISGDPSIRRLVQARTVLERIRPIDQKLKYQIDKIVKTATTGTVDADDPLRFRANPA
;
A
#
# COMPACT_ATOMS: atom_id res chain seq x y z
N MET A 1 1.93 -19.74 -47.95
CA MET A 1 1.19 -18.47 -48.05
C MET A 1 1.83 -17.48 -47.09
N SER A 2 2.88 -16.81 -47.55
CA SER A 2 3.57 -15.74 -46.82
C SER A 2 2.72 -14.48 -46.95
N GLN A 3 2.11 -14.03 -45.84
CA GLN A 3 1.53 -12.70 -45.77
C GLN A 3 2.66 -11.70 -45.60
N ILE A 4 2.88 -10.91 -46.65
CA ILE A 4 3.77 -9.76 -46.69
C ILE A 4 3.29 -8.75 -45.63
N LEU A 5 3.98 -8.70 -44.48
CA LEU A 5 3.85 -7.64 -43.50
C LEU A 5 4.72 -6.46 -43.97
N GLY A 6 4.06 -5.36 -44.33
CA GLY A 6 4.72 -4.16 -44.86
C GLY A 6 5.71 -3.51 -43.87
N PRO A 7 6.70 -2.75 -44.39
CA PRO A 7 7.88 -2.30 -43.63
C PRO A 7 7.64 -1.19 -42.57
N ASP A 8 6.41 -0.71 -42.37
CA ASP A 8 6.16 0.53 -41.61
C ASP A 8 5.60 0.34 -40.18
N GLN A 9 5.42 -0.89 -39.71
CA GLN A 9 4.80 -1.17 -38.39
C GLN A 9 5.81 -1.22 -37.23
N HIS A 10 7.11 -1.18 -37.51
CA HIS A 10 8.18 -1.18 -36.50
C HIS A 10 8.63 0.23 -36.08
N GLY A 11 8.54 1.22 -36.99
CA GLY A 11 9.02 2.59 -36.74
C GLY A 11 8.18 3.39 -35.74
N LYS A 12 6.86 3.15 -35.67
CA LYS A 12 5.97 3.79 -34.68
C LYS A 12 6.10 3.22 -33.26
N LYS A 13 6.58 1.98 -33.12
CA LYS A 13 6.70 1.31 -31.80
C LYS A 13 7.87 1.84 -30.98
N LEU A 14 8.92 2.34 -31.64
CA LEU A 14 10.09 2.88 -30.97
C LEU A 14 9.82 4.17 -30.18
N PRO A 15 9.18 5.22 -30.74
CA PRO A 15 8.85 6.43 -29.99
C PRO A 15 7.89 6.15 -28.83
N ASP A 16 6.87 5.30 -29.02
CA ASP A 16 5.94 4.90 -27.96
C ASP A 16 6.66 4.16 -26.82
N PHE A 17 7.58 3.27 -27.17
CA PHE A 17 8.41 2.55 -26.20
C PHE A 17 9.36 3.46 -25.41
N LEU A 18 9.96 4.45 -26.08
CA LEU A 18 10.79 5.46 -25.43
C LEU A 18 9.97 6.34 -24.48
N ALA A 19 8.72 6.68 -24.84
CA ALA A 19 7.81 7.40 -23.98
C ALA A 19 7.47 6.59 -22.70
N LEU A 20 7.19 5.30 -22.83
CA LEU A 20 6.96 4.40 -21.68
C LEU A 20 8.19 4.29 -20.78
N PHE A 21 9.40 4.19 -21.35
CA PHE A 21 10.62 4.14 -20.55
C PHE A 21 10.88 5.45 -19.80
N LYS A 22 10.58 6.58 -20.43
CA LYS A 22 10.64 7.89 -19.77
C LYS A 22 9.69 7.94 -18.58
N GLU A 23 8.45 7.47 -18.76
CA GLU A 23 7.46 7.41 -17.69
C GLU A 23 7.89 6.48 -16.54
N VAL A 24 8.44 5.32 -16.85
CA VAL A 24 8.99 4.39 -15.83
C VAL A 24 10.12 5.05 -15.04
N LYS A 25 11.02 5.78 -15.71
CA LYS A 25 12.11 6.53 -15.06
C LYS A 25 11.56 7.62 -14.14
N GLU A 26 10.60 8.41 -14.60
CA GLU A 26 9.96 9.47 -13.81
C GLU A 26 9.26 8.91 -12.57
N LYS A 27 8.46 7.84 -12.74
CA LYS A 27 7.78 7.15 -11.63
C LYS A 27 8.77 6.53 -10.64
N ALA A 28 9.81 5.88 -11.12
CA ALA A 28 10.86 5.32 -10.26
C ALA A 28 11.56 6.41 -9.44
N SER A 29 11.90 7.54 -10.06
CA SER A 29 12.51 8.67 -9.36
C SER A 29 11.58 9.25 -8.29
N ALA A 30 10.29 9.39 -8.59
CA ALA A 30 9.30 9.88 -7.62
C ALA A 30 9.17 8.92 -6.41
N VAL A 31 9.17 7.61 -6.67
CA VAL A 31 9.15 6.60 -5.61
C VAL A 31 10.42 6.66 -4.74
N SER A 32 11.60 6.81 -5.34
CA SER A 32 12.86 6.95 -4.57
C SER A 32 12.82 8.14 -3.62
N VAL A 33 12.39 9.31 -4.09
CA VAL A 33 12.25 10.52 -3.25
C VAL A 33 11.26 10.30 -2.11
N ALA A 34 10.13 9.65 -2.40
CA ALA A 34 9.13 9.33 -1.37
C ALA A 34 9.68 8.37 -0.30
N VAL A 35 10.45 7.36 -0.71
CA VAL A 35 11.09 6.40 0.21
C VAL A 35 12.17 7.07 1.05
N GLU A 36 13.01 7.92 0.47
CA GLU A 36 14.04 8.69 1.19
C GLU A 36 13.41 9.63 2.23
N THR A 37 12.32 10.32 1.85
CA THR A 37 11.56 11.17 2.77
C THR A 37 10.92 10.36 3.90
N LEU A 38 10.40 9.18 3.60
CA LEU A 38 9.83 8.30 4.63
C LEU A 38 10.90 7.77 5.58
N ALA A 39 12.06 7.37 5.04
CA ALA A 39 13.18 6.84 5.80
C ALA A 39 13.78 7.91 6.73
N SER A 40 13.92 9.15 6.27
CA SER A 40 14.42 10.25 7.10
C SER A 40 13.48 10.55 8.28
N ARG A 41 12.16 10.58 8.03
CA ARG A 41 11.14 10.78 9.07
C ARG A 41 11.03 9.60 10.05
N ALA A 42 11.29 8.38 9.59
CA ALA A 42 11.38 7.22 10.46
C ALA A 42 12.64 7.30 11.36
N GLY A 43 13.78 7.71 10.79
CA GLY A 43 15.05 7.88 11.53
C GLY A 43 15.03 9.01 12.55
N SER A 44 14.29 10.09 12.29
CA SER A 44 14.10 11.22 13.21
C SER A 44 13.15 10.93 14.38
N LYS A 45 12.60 9.70 14.48
CA LYS A 45 11.54 9.28 15.42
C LYS A 45 10.23 10.08 15.31
N GLU A 46 10.04 10.87 14.25
CA GLU A 46 8.79 11.60 14.00
C GLU A 46 7.61 10.63 13.77
N LEU A 47 7.90 9.42 13.27
CA LEU A 47 6.91 8.36 13.00
C LEU A 47 6.83 7.32 14.11
N SER A 48 7.15 7.67 15.36
CA SER A 48 7.05 6.73 16.48
C SER A 48 5.63 6.18 16.62
N THR A 49 5.52 4.85 16.66
CA THR A 49 4.26 4.12 16.83
C THR A 49 4.12 3.50 18.22
N GLU A 50 5.01 3.85 19.17
CA GLU A 50 5.09 3.24 20.50
C GLU A 50 3.81 3.37 21.34
N ALA A 51 3.07 4.48 21.18
CA ALA A 51 1.76 4.70 21.80
C ALA A 51 0.58 4.45 20.84
N GLY A 52 0.82 3.75 19.74
CA GLY A 52 -0.14 3.47 18.68
C GLY A 52 -1.02 2.24 18.97
N LEU A 53 -1.94 1.98 18.03
CA LEU A 53 -2.79 0.78 18.06
C LEU A 53 -2.09 -0.37 17.31
N SER A 54 -1.93 -1.52 17.96
CA SER A 54 -1.23 -2.69 17.40
C SER A 54 -1.83 -3.19 16.07
N PHE A 55 -3.14 -3.02 15.87
CA PHE A 55 -3.77 -3.34 14.58
C PHE A 55 -3.27 -2.46 13.44
N LEU A 56 -3.10 -1.15 13.68
CA LEU A 56 -2.62 -0.22 12.67
C LEU A 56 -1.15 -0.48 12.35
N GLU A 57 -0.35 -0.84 13.36
CA GLU A 57 1.03 -1.27 13.19
C GLU A 57 1.13 -2.55 12.33
N MET A 58 0.33 -3.57 12.64
CA MET A 58 0.23 -4.78 11.83
C MET A 58 -0.16 -4.49 10.38
N LYS A 59 -1.14 -3.61 10.16
CA LYS A 59 -1.53 -3.16 8.82
C LYS A 59 -0.38 -2.48 8.08
N ASN A 60 0.38 -1.62 8.75
CA ASN A 60 1.57 -0.99 8.17
C ASN A 60 2.62 -2.03 7.77
N HIS A 61 2.90 -3.02 8.62
CA HIS A 61 3.84 -4.11 8.29
C HIS A 61 3.40 -4.93 7.07
N VAL A 62 2.11 -5.28 6.97
CA VAL A 62 1.58 -6.00 5.80
C VAL A 62 1.71 -5.14 4.54
N MET A 63 1.42 -3.84 4.64
CA MET A 63 1.52 -2.92 3.51
C MET A 63 2.97 -2.72 3.04
N LEU A 64 3.93 -2.60 3.97
CA LEU A 64 5.37 -2.55 3.64
C LEU A 64 5.84 -3.84 2.97
N SER A 65 5.42 -5.00 3.49
CA SER A 65 5.74 -6.29 2.89
C SER A 65 5.21 -6.41 1.47
N TYR A 66 3.98 -5.95 1.24
CA TYR A 66 3.37 -5.88 -0.10
C TYR A 66 4.17 -4.99 -1.05
N LEU A 67 4.60 -3.80 -0.61
CA LEU A 67 5.40 -2.88 -1.43
C LEU A 67 6.78 -3.45 -1.75
N LEU A 68 7.41 -4.15 -0.82
CA LEU A 68 8.71 -4.80 -1.01
C LEU A 68 8.62 -5.89 -2.08
N ASP A 69 7.64 -6.80 -1.97
CA ASP A 69 7.42 -7.85 -2.95
C ASP A 69 7.03 -7.28 -4.33
N LEU A 70 6.24 -6.20 -4.36
CA LEU A 70 5.86 -5.53 -5.60
C LEU A 70 7.08 -4.90 -6.29
N THR A 71 7.93 -4.21 -5.54
CA THR A 71 9.16 -3.58 -6.06
C THR A 71 10.11 -4.64 -6.60
N HIS A 72 10.23 -5.78 -5.92
CA HIS A 72 11.00 -6.92 -6.39
C HIS A 72 10.49 -7.46 -7.74
N VAL A 73 9.17 -7.63 -7.89
CA VAL A 73 8.57 -8.08 -9.15
C VAL A 73 8.80 -7.07 -10.28
N ILE A 74 8.67 -5.76 -10.00
CA ILE A 74 8.96 -4.71 -10.97
C ILE A 74 10.43 -4.76 -11.39
N TRP A 75 11.35 -4.90 -10.43
CA TRP A 75 12.78 -5.04 -10.70
C TRP A 75 13.10 -6.24 -11.60
N CYS A 76 12.50 -7.40 -11.35
CA CYS A 76 12.64 -8.58 -12.19
C CYS A 76 12.17 -8.32 -13.63
N LYS A 77 11.01 -7.67 -13.79
CA LYS A 77 10.47 -7.32 -15.12
C LYS A 77 11.37 -6.35 -15.88
N VAL A 78 11.90 -5.32 -15.21
CA VAL A 78 12.81 -4.33 -15.84
C VAL A 78 14.16 -4.95 -16.18
N SER A 79 14.62 -5.91 -15.39
CA SER A 79 15.87 -6.65 -15.64
C SER A 79 15.74 -7.76 -16.70
N GLY A 80 14.54 -7.95 -17.29
CA GLY A 80 14.29 -9.02 -18.25
C GLY A 80 14.26 -10.43 -17.64
N LYS A 81 14.13 -10.55 -16.32
CA LYS A 81 14.01 -11.84 -15.62
C LYS A 81 12.57 -12.34 -15.64
N SER A 82 12.41 -13.66 -15.74
CA SER A 82 11.10 -14.30 -15.60
C SER A 82 10.58 -14.14 -14.17
N ILE A 83 9.30 -13.84 -14.04
CA ILE A 83 8.56 -13.81 -12.76
C ILE A 83 7.82 -15.13 -12.49
N SER A 84 7.87 -16.08 -13.43
CA SER A 84 7.18 -17.35 -13.30
C SER A 84 7.85 -18.22 -12.23
N GLY A 85 7.05 -18.72 -11.28
CA GLY A 85 7.53 -19.53 -10.16
C GLY A 85 8.18 -18.73 -9.02
N ASP A 86 8.23 -17.40 -9.12
CA ASP A 86 8.80 -16.58 -8.07
C ASP A 86 7.89 -16.54 -6.82
N PRO A 87 8.41 -16.85 -5.61
CA PRO A 87 7.61 -16.89 -4.39
C PRO A 87 7.01 -15.53 -4.01
N SER A 88 7.56 -14.42 -4.50
CA SER A 88 7.07 -13.06 -4.27
C SER A 88 5.67 -12.85 -4.85
N ILE A 89 5.31 -13.56 -5.94
CA ILE A 89 3.95 -13.51 -6.50
C ILE A 89 2.95 -14.11 -5.52
N ARG A 90 3.27 -15.25 -4.90
CA ARG A 90 2.41 -15.88 -3.89
C ARG A 90 2.29 -14.99 -2.65
N ARG A 91 3.40 -14.39 -2.19
CA ARG A 91 3.38 -13.45 -1.05
C ARG A 91 2.55 -12.21 -1.34
N LEU A 92 2.62 -11.66 -2.55
CA LEU A 92 1.77 -10.54 -2.99
C LEU A 92 0.28 -10.87 -2.90
N VAL A 93 -0.12 -12.04 -3.42
CA VAL A 93 -1.51 -12.49 -3.36
C VAL A 93 -1.96 -12.70 -1.91
N GLN A 94 -1.10 -13.30 -1.08
CA GLN A 94 -1.38 -13.47 0.34
C GLN A 94 -1.54 -12.13 1.07
N ALA A 95 -0.59 -11.20 0.91
CA ALA A 95 -0.64 -9.88 1.52
C ALA A 95 -1.89 -9.10 1.07
N ARG A 96 -2.22 -9.15 -0.24
CA ARG A 96 -3.46 -8.56 -0.77
C ARG A 96 -4.71 -9.16 -0.14
N THR A 97 -4.74 -10.49 -0.02
CA THR A 97 -5.87 -11.20 0.61
C THR A 97 -6.03 -10.77 2.07
N VAL A 98 -4.93 -10.67 2.83
CA VAL A 98 -4.96 -10.17 4.21
C VAL A 98 -5.51 -8.74 4.25
N LEU A 99 -4.99 -7.83 3.42
CA LEU A 99 -5.45 -6.44 3.36
C LEU A 99 -6.94 -6.31 3.03
N GLU A 100 -7.46 -7.17 2.16
CA GLU A 100 -8.89 -7.22 1.82
C GLU A 100 -9.73 -7.76 2.99
N ARG A 101 -9.25 -8.80 3.68
CA ARG A 101 -9.94 -9.44 4.80
C ARG A 101 -10.00 -8.59 6.06
N ILE A 102 -9.00 -7.73 6.29
CA ILE A 102 -9.00 -6.83 7.46
C ILE A 102 -9.86 -5.57 7.28
N ARG A 103 -10.35 -5.26 6.06
CA ARG A 103 -11.19 -4.08 5.77
C ARG A 103 -12.37 -3.88 6.72
N PRO A 104 -13.22 -4.89 7.03
CA PRO A 104 -14.33 -4.69 7.97
C PRO A 104 -13.86 -4.34 9.39
N ILE A 105 -12.70 -4.85 9.82
CA ILE A 105 -12.11 -4.54 11.13
C ILE A 105 -11.60 -3.09 11.13
N ASP A 106 -10.91 -2.70 10.05
CA ASP A 106 -10.41 -1.35 9.83
C ASP A 106 -11.52 -0.29 9.88
N GLN A 107 -12.69 -0.59 9.28
CA GLN A 107 -13.87 0.28 9.33
C GLN A 107 -14.42 0.45 10.76
N LYS A 108 -14.52 -0.66 11.51
CA LYS A 108 -14.96 -0.62 12.91
C LYS A 108 -13.97 0.15 13.80
N LEU A 109 -12.68 -0.07 13.60
CA LEU A 109 -11.63 0.64 14.33
C LEU A 109 -11.61 2.13 14.01
N LYS A 110 -11.78 2.50 12.72
CA LYS A 110 -11.91 3.91 12.33
C LYS A 110 -13.02 4.60 13.11
N TYR A 111 -14.20 3.99 13.18
CA TYR A 111 -15.31 4.54 13.96
C TYR A 111 -14.95 4.73 15.44
N GLN A 112 -14.29 3.74 16.06
CA GLN A 112 -13.87 3.83 17.46
C GLN A 112 -12.83 4.93 17.68
N ILE A 113 -11.83 5.05 16.79
CA ILE A 113 -10.81 6.09 16.83
C ILE A 113 -11.48 7.47 16.70
N ASP A 114 -12.32 7.67 15.67
CA ASP A 114 -12.99 8.94 15.41
C ASP A 114 -13.84 9.38 16.62
N LYS A 115 -14.51 8.43 17.27
CA LYS A 115 -15.31 8.67 18.48
C LYS A 115 -14.46 9.07 19.68
N ILE A 116 -13.37 8.37 19.95
CA ILE A 116 -12.47 8.68 21.08
C ILE A 116 -11.83 10.05 20.87
N VAL A 117 -11.38 10.34 19.64
CA VAL A 117 -10.81 11.64 19.27
C VAL A 117 -11.84 12.76 19.44
N LYS A 118 -13.08 12.58 18.97
CA LYS A 118 -14.19 13.54 19.16
C LYS A 118 -14.46 13.80 20.65
N THR A 119 -14.50 12.74 21.46
CA THR A 119 -14.74 12.85 22.91
C THR A 119 -13.60 13.61 23.61
N ALA A 120 -12.34 13.30 23.27
CA ALA A 120 -11.17 13.96 23.85
C ALA A 120 -11.06 15.44 23.46
N THR A 121 -11.49 15.80 22.25
CA THR A 121 -11.42 17.18 21.74
C THR A 121 -12.61 18.06 22.14
N THR A 122 -13.81 17.48 22.25
CA THR A 122 -15.05 18.24 22.49
C THR A 122 -15.58 18.09 23.92
N GLY A 123 -15.10 17.09 24.68
CA GLY A 123 -15.57 16.80 26.04
C GLY A 123 -17.02 16.28 26.12
N THR A 124 -17.71 16.15 24.98
CA THR A 124 -19.09 15.65 24.90
C THR A 124 -19.09 14.16 24.56
N VAL A 125 -19.66 13.36 25.47
CA VAL A 125 -19.99 11.95 25.20
C VAL A 125 -21.38 11.94 24.60
N ASP A 126 -21.52 11.46 23.36
CA ASP A 126 -22.82 11.35 22.68
C ASP A 126 -23.81 10.55 23.56
N ALA A 127 -24.94 11.18 23.90
CA ALA A 127 -25.88 10.62 24.86
C ALA A 127 -26.52 9.31 24.36
N ASP A 128 -26.75 9.24 23.04
CA ASP A 128 -27.44 8.15 22.30
C ASP A 128 -26.49 7.07 21.75
N ASP A 129 -25.25 6.98 22.24
CA ASP A 129 -24.31 5.98 21.75
C ASP A 129 -24.78 4.53 22.11
N PRO A 130 -25.10 3.67 21.13
CA PRO A 130 -25.64 2.33 21.36
C PRO A 130 -24.67 1.39 22.10
N LEU A 131 -23.39 1.76 22.20
CA LEU A 131 -22.36 1.01 22.92
C LEU A 131 -22.22 1.43 24.40
N ARG A 132 -23.03 2.39 24.90
CA ARG A 132 -23.06 2.80 26.32
C ARG A 132 -23.75 1.79 27.22
N PHE A 133 -24.56 0.89 26.68
CA PHE A 133 -25.23 -0.15 27.45
C PHE A 133 -24.21 -1.20 27.92
N ARG A 134 -23.42 -0.87 28.95
CA ARG A 134 -22.80 -1.88 29.81
C ARG A 134 -23.75 -2.17 30.95
N ALA A 135 -23.89 -3.45 31.29
CA ALA A 135 -24.55 -3.83 32.54
C ALA A 135 -23.87 -3.10 33.70
N ASN A 136 -24.67 -2.54 34.60
CA ASN A 136 -24.22 -2.04 35.88
C ASN A 136 -24.44 -3.17 36.90
N PRO A 137 -23.50 -4.12 37.07
CA PRO A 137 -23.61 -5.08 38.16
C PRO A 137 -23.37 -4.31 39.45
N ALA A 138 -24.42 -4.22 40.27
CA ALA A 138 -24.30 -3.86 41.67
C ALA A 138 -23.38 -4.85 42.41
#